data_AF-A0A2L0B4Z4-F1
#
_entry.id   AF-A0A2L0B4Z4-F1
#
_cell.length_a   1.000
_cell.length_b   1.000
_cell.length_c   1.000
_cell.angle_alpha   90.00
_cell.angle_beta   90.00
_cell.angle_gamma   90.00
#
_symmetry.space_group_name_H-M   'P 1'
#
loop_
_entity.id
_entity.type
_entity.pdbx_description
1 polymer ?
#
loop_
_entity_poly.entity_id
_entity_poly.type
_entity_poly.pdbx_seq_one_letter_code
_entity_poly.pdbx_strand_id
1 'polypeptide(L)'
;SEAVSILIEVLEDTKQDAMVRHEAAEALGAIGSIESLNVLEKFKNDPVIAVAETCELAIERIKWLNSNKEQSLSASSPYNSIDPAPPAHSENVTELKNTLLNENASLFQRYRAMFSLRNIGKKEAVLALGEGLKHGSALFRHEIAFVLGQMQDELSIPFLRESLEDCDENE
;
A
#
# COMPACT_ATOMS: atom_id res chain seq x y z
N SER A 1 20.37 -9.50 6.32
CA SER A 1 21.30 -9.02 5.25
C SER A 1 21.77 -7.62 5.61
N GLU A 2 22.88 -7.12 5.04
CA GLU A 2 23.41 -5.76 5.31
C GLU A 2 22.37 -4.65 5.04
N ALA A 3 21.53 -4.82 4.01
CA ALA A 3 20.45 -3.89 3.68
C ALA A 3 19.41 -3.73 4.81
N VAL A 4 19.05 -4.81 5.51
CA VAL A 4 18.05 -4.74 6.60
C VAL A 4 18.52 -3.82 7.71
N SER A 5 19.79 -3.92 8.12
CA SER A 5 20.34 -3.08 9.19
C SER A 5 20.32 -1.59 8.81
N ILE A 6 20.67 -1.25 7.58
CA ILE A 6 20.65 0.14 7.09
C ILE A 6 19.22 0.69 7.04
N LEU A 7 18.26 -0.10 6.56
CA LEU A 7 16.85 0.32 6.51
C LEU A 7 16.27 0.53 7.91
N ILE A 8 16.67 -0.29 8.88
CA ILE A 8 16.31 -0.09 10.30
C ILE A 8 16.85 1.25 10.81
N GLU A 9 18.12 1.56 10.54
CA GLU A 9 18.73 2.83 10.94
C GLU A 9 18.00 4.04 10.33
N VAL A 10 17.60 3.95 9.05
CA VAL A 10 16.83 5.01 8.36
C VAL A 10 15.45 5.19 8.99
N LEU A 11 14.71 4.10 9.26
CA LEU A 11 13.40 4.17 9.89
C LEU A 11 13.46 4.79 11.29
N GLU A 12 14.53 4.50 12.05
CA GLU A 12 14.76 4.99 13.41
C GLU A 12 15.19 6.46 13.49
N ASP A 13 15.79 7.00 12.43
CA ASP A 13 16.26 8.38 12.42
C ASP A 13 15.11 9.37 12.23
N THR A 14 14.56 9.86 13.35
CA THR A 14 13.48 10.86 13.35
C THR A 14 13.90 12.24 12.83
N LYS A 15 15.19 12.44 12.49
CA LYS A 15 15.66 13.63 11.78
C LYS A 15 15.58 13.47 10.26
N GLN A 16 15.38 12.26 9.75
CA GLN A 16 15.10 12.04 8.33
C GLN A 16 13.72 12.53 7.95
N ASP A 17 13.56 12.85 6.68
CA ASP A 17 12.26 13.14 6.10
C ASP A 17 11.32 11.94 6.27
N ALA A 18 10.05 12.22 6.57
CA ALA A 18 9.06 11.18 6.82
C ALA A 18 8.85 10.25 5.61
N MET A 19 8.97 10.77 4.39
CA MET A 19 8.88 9.97 3.17
C MET A 19 10.03 8.96 3.10
N VAL A 20 11.26 9.39 3.41
CA VAL A 20 12.43 8.48 3.44
C VAL A 20 12.25 7.36 4.48
N ARG A 21 11.65 7.69 5.62
CA ARG A 21 11.32 6.70 6.67
C ARG A 21 10.22 5.73 6.24
N HIS A 22 9.19 6.23 5.55
CA HIS A 22 8.13 5.38 4.97
C HIS A 22 8.73 4.39 3.97
N GLU A 23 9.55 4.85 3.03
CA GLU A 23 10.21 4.00 2.02
C GLU A 23 11.08 2.92 2.67
N ALA A 24 11.75 3.27 3.78
CA ALA A 24 12.52 2.29 4.54
C ALA A 24 11.62 1.21 5.17
N ALA A 25 10.48 1.58 5.76
CA ALA A 25 9.52 0.64 6.31
C ALA A 25 8.90 -0.26 5.21
N GLU A 26 8.56 0.31 4.05
CA GLU A 26 8.04 -0.44 2.92
C GLU A 26 9.06 -1.45 2.39
N ALA A 27 10.31 -1.03 2.22
CA ALA A 27 11.41 -1.90 1.79
C ALA A 27 11.64 -3.06 2.78
N LEU A 28 11.55 -2.81 4.10
CA LEU A 28 11.60 -3.88 5.12
C LEU A 28 10.45 -4.89 4.94
N GLY A 29 9.23 -4.40 4.69
CA GLY A 29 8.07 -5.23 4.38
C GLY A 29 8.25 -6.06 3.10
N ALA A 30 8.82 -5.46 2.05
CA ALA A 30 9.11 -6.11 0.78
C ALA A 30 10.18 -7.20 0.90
N ILE A 31 11.24 -6.96 1.70
CA ILE A 31 12.27 -7.95 2.03
C ILE A 31 11.65 -9.12 2.80
N GLY A 32 10.67 -8.86 3.67
CA GLY A 32 9.92 -9.91 4.36
C GLY A 32 10.66 -10.51 5.56
N SER A 33 11.70 -9.85 6.10
CA SER A 33 12.48 -10.38 7.22
C SER A 33 11.72 -10.27 8.55
N ILE A 34 11.66 -11.38 9.29
CA ILE A 34 11.09 -11.42 10.65
C ILE A 34 11.90 -10.54 11.63
N GLU A 35 13.20 -10.35 11.37
CA GLU A 35 14.08 -9.52 12.21
C GLU A 35 13.61 -8.06 12.27
N SER A 36 12.90 -7.61 11.23
CA SER A 36 12.39 -6.25 11.11
C SER A 36 11.10 -6.02 11.91
N LEU A 37 10.40 -7.07 12.35
CA LEU A 37 9.12 -6.93 13.06
C LEU A 37 9.24 -6.09 14.33
N ASN A 38 10.32 -6.24 15.09
CA ASN A 38 10.50 -5.49 16.33
C ASN A 38 10.58 -3.98 16.08
N VAL A 39 11.30 -3.54 15.04
CA VAL A 39 11.38 -2.11 14.71
C VAL A 39 10.08 -1.60 14.11
N LEU A 40 9.42 -2.39 13.26
CA LEU A 40 8.16 -1.98 12.63
C LEU A 40 7.06 -1.83 13.69
N GLU A 41 6.97 -2.74 14.68
CA GLU A 41 6.02 -2.62 15.79
C GLU A 41 6.31 -1.41 16.68
N LYS A 42 7.58 -1.03 16.84
CA LYS A 42 7.98 0.20 17.56
C LYS A 42 7.45 1.46 16.87
N PHE A 43 7.42 1.51 15.53
CA PHE A 43 6.95 2.67 14.76
C PHE A 43 5.53 2.54 14.20
N LYS A 44 4.82 1.46 14.51
CA LYS A 44 3.40 1.29 14.14
C LYS A 44 2.49 2.41 14.67
N ASN A 45 2.90 3.11 15.72
CA ASN A 45 2.19 4.26 16.28
C ASN A 45 3.03 5.55 16.14
N ASP A 46 3.85 5.67 15.10
CA ASP A 46 4.60 6.89 14.81
C ASP A 46 3.66 8.11 14.70
N PRO A 47 4.04 9.30 15.19
CA PRO A 47 3.21 10.49 15.03
C PRO A 47 2.97 10.88 13.56
N VAL A 48 3.83 10.46 12.64
CA VAL A 48 3.60 10.65 11.21
C VAL A 48 2.82 9.48 10.64
N ILE A 49 1.57 9.75 10.23
CA ILE A 49 0.61 8.74 9.77
C ILE A 49 1.18 7.85 8.66
N ALA A 50 1.84 8.43 7.65
CA ALA A 50 2.42 7.66 6.55
C ALA A 50 3.45 6.62 7.03
N VAL A 51 4.27 6.95 8.04
CA VAL A 51 5.25 6.01 8.61
C VAL A 51 4.54 4.92 9.42
N ALA A 52 3.58 5.31 10.27
CA ALA A 52 2.80 4.38 11.09
C ALA A 52 2.04 3.35 10.24
N GLU A 53 1.29 3.81 9.25
CA GLU A 53 0.51 2.98 8.33
C GLU A 53 1.39 2.08 7.47
N THR A 54 2.53 2.59 6.98
CA THR A 54 3.50 1.77 6.24
C THR A 54 4.08 0.66 7.13
N CYS A 55 4.37 0.95 8.39
CA CYS A 55 4.82 -0.07 9.34
C CYS A 55 3.75 -1.13 9.59
N GLU A 56 2.47 -0.74 9.75
CA GLU A 56 1.36 -1.68 9.86
C GLU A 56 1.29 -2.62 8.64
N LEU A 57 1.33 -2.06 7.43
CA LEU A 57 1.30 -2.83 6.18
C LEU A 57 2.50 -3.79 6.08
N ALA A 58 3.71 -3.31 6.37
CA ALA A 58 4.92 -4.12 6.36
C ALA A 58 4.85 -5.30 7.34
N ILE A 59 4.33 -5.07 8.56
CA ILE A 59 4.12 -6.12 9.56
C ILE A 59 3.17 -7.20 9.02
N GLU A 60 1.99 -6.79 8.54
CA GLU A 60 0.98 -7.72 8.04
C GLU A 60 1.48 -8.47 6.79
N ARG A 61 2.26 -7.80 5.95
CA ARG A 61 2.93 -8.42 4.81
C ARG A 61 3.92 -9.50 5.24
N ILE A 62 4.81 -9.20 6.19
CA ILE A 62 5.80 -10.16 6.72
C ILE A 62 5.08 -11.36 7.34
N LYS A 63 4.03 -11.13 8.15
CA LYS A 63 3.21 -12.21 8.73
C LYS A 63 2.58 -13.06 7.63
N TRP A 64 1.97 -12.43 6.62
CA TRP A 64 1.33 -13.13 5.52
C TRP A 64 2.31 -14.01 4.74
N LEU A 65 3.51 -13.49 4.41
CA LEU A 65 4.56 -14.25 3.73
C LEU A 65 4.99 -15.49 4.51
N ASN A 66 5.09 -15.38 5.83
CA ASN A 66 5.51 -16.48 6.69
C ASN A 66 4.43 -17.54 6.89
N SER A 67 3.16 -17.15 6.87
CA SER A 67 2.02 -18.07 6.97
C SER A 67 1.59 -18.69 5.62
N ASN A 68 1.94 -18.09 4.48
CA ASN A 68 1.42 -18.47 3.16
C ASN A 68 2.54 -18.70 2.13
N LYS A 69 3.60 -19.44 2.51
CA LYS A 69 4.82 -19.61 1.68
C LYS A 69 4.57 -20.14 0.26
N GLU A 70 3.60 -21.05 0.06
CA GLU A 70 3.31 -21.58 -1.28
C GLU A 70 2.59 -20.55 -2.16
N GLN A 71 1.73 -19.73 -1.58
CA GLN A 71 1.01 -18.68 -2.28
C GLN A 71 1.94 -17.50 -2.60
N SER A 72 2.90 -17.18 -1.72
CA SER A 72 3.86 -16.10 -1.96
C SER A 72 4.81 -16.40 -3.13
N LEU A 73 5.20 -17.66 -3.32
CA LEU A 73 6.05 -18.08 -4.43
C LEU A 73 5.36 -17.99 -5.80
N SER A 74 4.03 -17.96 -5.82
CA SER A 74 3.21 -17.85 -7.04
C SER A 74 2.57 -16.48 -7.24
N ALA A 75 2.59 -15.61 -6.23
CA ALA A 75 2.04 -14.27 -6.27
C ALA A 75 2.98 -13.29 -7.00
N SER A 76 3.04 -13.38 -8.33
CA SER A 76 3.64 -12.33 -9.16
C SER A 76 2.57 -11.30 -9.54
N SER A 77 2.87 -10.02 -9.32
CA SER A 77 2.07 -8.92 -9.87
C SER A 77 2.19 -8.91 -11.40
N PRO A 78 1.10 -8.66 -12.16
CA PRO A 78 1.17 -8.44 -13.60
C PRO A 78 1.94 -7.17 -13.99
N TYR A 79 2.26 -6.31 -13.01
CA TYR A 79 3.01 -5.07 -13.18
C TYR A 79 4.47 -5.15 -12.72
N ASN A 80 4.98 -6.37 -12.44
CA ASN A 80 6.35 -6.59 -11.93
C ASN A 80 6.69 -5.79 -10.66
N SER A 81 5.68 -5.46 -9.85
CA SER A 81 5.82 -4.77 -8.57
C SER A 81 5.88 -5.75 -7.40
N ILE A 82 6.52 -5.34 -6.30
CA ILE A 82 6.41 -5.99 -5.00
C ILE A 82 5.42 -5.20 -4.17
N ASP A 83 4.18 -5.65 -4.16
CA ASP A 83 3.10 -4.90 -3.52
C ASP A 83 3.16 -4.99 -1.97
N PRO A 84 2.82 -3.90 -1.24
CA PRO A 84 2.67 -3.89 0.21
C PRO A 84 1.66 -4.91 0.75
N ALA A 85 0.69 -5.33 -0.06
CA ALA A 85 -0.25 -6.40 0.26
C ALA A 85 -0.48 -7.31 -0.94
N PRO A 86 -0.70 -8.62 -0.74
CA PRO A 86 -1.14 -9.50 -1.82
C PRO A 86 -2.56 -9.12 -2.29
N PRO A 87 -2.99 -9.45 -3.51
CA PRO A 87 -4.37 -9.23 -3.93
C PRO A 87 -5.37 -10.02 -3.05
N ALA A 88 -6.59 -9.51 -2.92
CA ALA A 88 -7.72 -10.24 -2.34
C ALA A 88 -8.11 -11.44 -3.22
N HIS A 89 -8.81 -12.42 -2.62
CA HIS A 89 -9.28 -13.61 -3.35
C HIS A 89 -10.47 -13.34 -4.26
N SER A 90 -11.24 -12.28 -4.01
CA SER A 90 -12.39 -11.92 -4.84
C SER A 90 -11.95 -11.28 -6.14
N GLU A 91 -12.64 -11.63 -7.23
CA GLU A 91 -12.55 -10.96 -8.54
C GLU A 91 -13.79 -10.09 -8.82
N ASN A 92 -14.70 -9.96 -7.85
CA ASN A 92 -15.91 -9.18 -7.99
C ASN A 92 -15.62 -7.69 -7.73
N VAL A 93 -15.63 -6.89 -8.80
CA VAL A 93 -15.33 -5.46 -8.73
C VAL A 93 -16.21 -4.70 -7.73
N THR A 94 -17.48 -5.05 -7.60
CA THR A 94 -18.40 -4.40 -6.65
C THR A 94 -18.01 -4.70 -5.20
N GLU A 95 -17.69 -5.96 -4.89
CA GLU A 95 -17.24 -6.37 -3.55
C GLU A 95 -15.90 -5.71 -3.18
N LEU A 96 -14.97 -5.71 -4.12
CA LEU A 96 -13.66 -5.08 -3.95
C LEU A 96 -13.78 -3.57 -3.76
N LYS A 97 -14.63 -2.89 -4.55
CA LYS A 97 -14.93 -1.47 -4.36
C LYS A 97 -15.50 -1.20 -2.96
N ASN A 98 -16.47 -2.00 -2.52
CA ASN A 98 -17.05 -1.86 -1.19
C ASN A 98 -15.99 -2.01 -0.09
N THR A 99 -15.02 -2.91 -0.27
CA THR A 99 -13.90 -3.09 0.67
C THR A 99 -12.94 -1.90 0.62
N LEU A 100 -12.54 -1.46 -0.59
CA LEU A 100 -11.63 -0.34 -0.81
C LEU A 100 -12.10 0.94 -0.10
N LEU A 101 -13.40 1.24 -0.20
CA LEU A 101 -14.03 2.46 0.32
C LEU A 101 -14.55 2.33 1.76
N ASN A 102 -14.39 1.17 2.40
CA ASN A 102 -14.84 0.96 3.77
C ASN A 102 -13.80 1.47 4.77
N GLU A 103 -14.02 2.65 5.35
CA GLU A 103 -13.16 3.25 6.39
C GLU A 103 -13.09 2.43 7.69
N ASN A 104 -13.97 1.43 7.87
CA ASN A 104 -13.90 0.51 9.02
C ASN A 104 -13.14 -0.80 8.70
N ALA A 105 -12.78 -1.04 7.43
CA ALA A 105 -11.93 -2.18 7.06
C ALA A 105 -10.47 -1.87 7.42
N SER A 106 -9.68 -2.91 7.71
CA SER A 106 -8.26 -2.69 7.99
C SER A 106 -7.53 -2.17 6.75
N LEU A 107 -6.47 -1.39 6.97
CA LEU A 107 -5.67 -0.85 5.87
C LEU A 107 -5.16 -1.97 4.95
N PHE A 108 -4.70 -3.07 5.55
CA PHE A 108 -4.28 -4.25 4.79
C PHE A 108 -5.41 -4.78 3.90
N GLN A 109 -6.64 -4.95 4.42
CA GLN A 109 -7.78 -5.41 3.60
C GLN A 109 -8.09 -4.47 2.43
N ARG A 110 -8.02 -3.15 2.67
CA ARG A 110 -8.24 -2.13 1.63
C ARG A 110 -7.15 -2.20 0.55
N TYR A 111 -5.87 -2.33 0.92
CA TYR A 111 -4.77 -2.53 -0.02
C TYR A 111 -4.92 -3.83 -0.83
N ARG A 112 -5.33 -4.93 -0.20
CA ARG A 112 -5.61 -6.19 -0.91
C ARG A 112 -6.70 -5.99 -1.99
N ALA A 113 -7.76 -5.24 -1.67
CA ALA A 113 -8.81 -4.91 -2.63
C ALA A 113 -8.31 -4.01 -3.75
N MET A 114 -7.49 -3.01 -3.42
CA MET A 114 -6.84 -2.10 -4.36
C MET A 114 -6.02 -2.87 -5.42
N PHE A 115 -5.13 -3.77 -4.99
CA PHE A 115 -4.31 -4.55 -5.90
C PHE A 115 -5.12 -5.56 -6.72
N SER A 116 -6.20 -6.13 -6.18
CA SER A 116 -7.14 -6.93 -6.98
C SER A 116 -7.81 -6.08 -8.07
N LEU A 117 -8.28 -4.87 -7.76
CA LEU A 117 -8.89 -3.97 -8.75
C LEU A 117 -7.89 -3.59 -9.85
N ARG A 118 -6.65 -3.25 -9.48
CA ARG A 118 -5.56 -2.97 -10.42
C ARG A 118 -5.29 -4.16 -11.35
N ASN A 119 -5.24 -5.37 -10.78
CA ASN A 119 -4.97 -6.59 -11.54
C ASN A 119 -6.14 -6.97 -12.46
N ILE A 120 -7.38 -6.64 -12.10
CA ILE A 120 -8.56 -6.85 -12.95
C ILE A 120 -8.54 -5.96 -14.18
N GLY A 121 -8.10 -4.70 -14.06
CA GLY A 121 -7.84 -3.81 -15.20
C GLY A 121 -9.07 -3.42 -16.03
N LYS A 122 -10.29 -3.69 -15.56
CA LYS A 122 -11.53 -3.32 -16.27
C LYS A 122 -11.93 -1.88 -15.97
N LYS A 123 -12.74 -1.30 -16.86
CA LYS A 123 -13.32 0.04 -16.70
C LYS A 123 -13.91 0.26 -15.30
N GLU A 124 -14.71 -0.67 -14.81
CA GLU A 124 -15.35 -0.55 -13.50
C GLU A 124 -14.32 -0.55 -12.35
N ALA A 125 -13.19 -1.25 -12.53
CA ALA A 125 -12.11 -1.26 -11.55
C ALA A 125 -11.33 0.05 -11.54
N VAL A 126 -11.05 0.63 -12.71
CA VAL A 126 -10.44 1.98 -12.82
C VAL A 126 -11.33 3.03 -12.15
N LEU A 127 -12.64 2.98 -12.39
CA LEU A 127 -13.59 3.90 -11.75
C LEU A 127 -13.65 3.71 -10.23
N ALA A 128 -13.60 2.47 -9.74
CA ALA A 128 -13.56 2.20 -8.30
C ALA A 128 -12.28 2.73 -7.64
N LEU A 129 -11.12 2.55 -8.29
CA LEU A 129 -9.84 3.09 -7.83
C LEU A 129 -9.86 4.62 -7.85
N GLY A 130 -10.35 5.23 -8.94
CA GLY A 130 -10.48 6.69 -9.04
C GLY A 130 -11.36 7.30 -7.94
N GLU A 131 -12.44 6.63 -7.54
CA GLU A 131 -13.26 7.06 -6.39
C GLU A 131 -12.48 6.98 -5.07
N GLY A 132 -11.60 5.98 -4.92
CA GLY A 132 -10.78 5.81 -3.73
C GLY A 132 -9.77 6.94 -3.49
N LEU A 133 -9.43 7.77 -4.50
CA LEU A 133 -8.66 9.01 -4.32
C LEU A 133 -9.36 10.06 -3.44
N LYS A 134 -10.58 9.81 -2.96
CA LYS A 134 -11.31 10.71 -2.06
C LYS A 134 -11.44 10.14 -0.65
N HIS A 135 -10.75 9.05 -0.36
CA HIS A 135 -10.93 8.23 0.83
C HIS A 135 -9.60 7.88 1.49
N GLY A 136 -9.65 7.52 2.77
CA GLY A 136 -8.47 7.14 3.54
C GLY A 136 -7.45 8.26 3.75
N SER A 137 -6.27 7.87 4.21
CA SER A 137 -5.13 8.75 4.48
C SER A 137 -4.43 9.23 3.21
N ALA A 138 -3.53 10.20 3.35
CA ALA A 138 -2.64 10.63 2.27
C ALA A 138 -1.80 9.46 1.71
N LEU A 139 -1.34 8.54 2.55
CA LEU A 139 -0.62 7.33 2.10
C LEU A 139 -1.53 6.41 1.28
N PHE A 140 -2.77 6.20 1.73
CA PHE A 140 -3.72 5.36 0.99
C PHE A 140 -4.02 5.93 -0.41
N ARG A 141 -4.24 7.25 -0.50
CA ARG A 141 -4.47 7.93 -1.79
C ARG A 141 -3.23 7.95 -2.68
N HIS A 142 -2.05 8.14 -2.09
CA HIS A 142 -0.77 8.01 -2.80
C HIS A 142 -0.67 6.66 -3.50
N GLU A 143 -0.96 5.56 -2.78
CA GLU A 143 -0.91 4.22 -3.36
C GLU A 143 -1.96 4.04 -4.48
N ILE A 144 -3.16 4.60 -4.31
CA ILE A 144 -4.18 4.59 -5.37
C ILE A 144 -3.67 5.31 -6.62
N ALA A 145 -3.06 6.49 -6.47
CA ALA A 145 -2.48 7.23 -7.58
C ALA A 145 -1.35 6.43 -8.25
N PHE A 146 -0.51 5.77 -7.45
CA PHE A 146 0.54 4.87 -7.95
C PHE A 146 -0.03 3.73 -8.79
N VAL A 147 -1.04 2.99 -8.30
CA VAL A 147 -1.62 1.87 -9.05
C VAL A 147 -2.38 2.33 -10.30
N LEU A 148 -3.05 3.48 -10.27
CA LEU A 148 -3.66 4.08 -11.47
C LEU A 148 -2.58 4.42 -12.52
N GLY A 149 -1.44 4.95 -12.07
CA GLY A 149 -0.26 5.16 -12.90
C GLY A 149 0.32 3.88 -13.51
N GLN A 150 0.32 2.77 -12.75
CA GLN A 150 0.72 1.46 -13.27
C GLN A 150 -0.24 0.95 -14.36
N MET A 151 -1.55 1.18 -14.20
CA MET A 151 -2.58 0.77 -15.16
C MET A 151 -2.52 1.53 -16.47
N GLN A 152 -2.08 2.79 -16.44
CA GLN A 152 -1.95 3.67 -17.61
C GLN A 152 -3.25 3.81 -18.43
N ASP A 153 -4.41 3.67 -17.78
CA ASP A 153 -5.72 3.80 -18.42
C ASP A 153 -6.15 5.27 -18.47
N GLU A 154 -6.54 5.79 -19.64
CA GLU A 154 -6.97 7.18 -19.83
C GLU A 154 -8.19 7.56 -18.97
N LEU A 155 -9.02 6.59 -18.57
CA LEU A 155 -10.14 6.81 -17.66
C LEU A 155 -9.70 7.28 -16.28
N SER A 156 -8.43 7.05 -15.89
CA SER A 156 -7.87 7.52 -14.63
C SER A 156 -7.52 9.01 -14.63
N ILE A 157 -7.28 9.60 -15.80
CA ILE A 157 -6.77 10.97 -15.96
C ILE A 157 -7.64 12.01 -15.24
N PRO A 158 -8.98 12.00 -15.36
CA PRO A 158 -9.81 12.98 -14.66
C PRO A 158 -9.67 12.92 -13.14
N PHE A 159 -9.52 11.72 -12.58
CA PHE A 159 -9.39 11.50 -11.13
C PHE A 159 -8.01 11.93 -10.62
N LEU A 160 -6.94 11.55 -11.33
CA LEU A 160 -5.57 11.97 -11.01
C LEU A 160 -5.41 13.49 -11.10
N ARG A 161 -6.03 14.12 -12.10
CA ARG A 161 -6.05 15.57 -12.24
C ARG A 161 -6.81 16.22 -11.08
N GLU A 162 -8.00 15.70 -10.74
CA GLU A 162 -8.81 16.23 -9.64
C GLU A 162 -8.03 16.18 -8.30
N SER A 163 -7.36 15.07 -7.99
CA SER A 163 -6.51 14.95 -6.80
C SER A 163 -5.34 15.95 -6.83
N LEU A 164 -4.61 16.07 -7.94
CA LEU A 164 -3.51 17.05 -8.06
C LEU A 164 -3.96 18.52 -7.96
N GLU A 165 -5.22 18.82 -8.31
CA GLU A 165 -5.79 20.16 -8.21
C GLU A 165 -6.30 20.49 -6.80
N ASP A 166 -6.46 19.49 -5.93
CA ASP A 166 -6.92 19.66 -4.56
C ASP A 166 -5.77 20.10 -3.63
N CYS A 167 -5.76 21.40 -3.30
CA CYS A 167 -4.74 21.98 -2.43
C CYS A 167 -4.90 21.58 -0.96
N ASP A 168 -6.09 21.08 -0.57
CA ASP A 168 -6.40 20.67 0.79
C ASP A 168 -6.12 19.16 0.99
N GLU A 169 -5.66 18.45 -0.04
CA GLU A 169 -5.44 17.01 0.02
C GLU A 169 -4.40 16.61 1.09
N ASN A 170 -3.41 17.46 1.39
CA ASN A 170 -2.33 17.14 2.32
C ASN A 170 -2.61 17.51 3.79
N GLU A 171 -3.81 18.01 4.12
CA GLU A 171 -4.19 18.45 5.47
C GLU A 171 -4.84 17.35 6.34
#